data_AF-A0A6N7AFP5-F1
#
_entry.id   AF-A0A6N7AFP5-F1
#
_cell.length_a   1.000
_cell.length_b   1.000
_cell.length_c   1.000
_cell.angle_alpha   90.00
_cell.angle_beta   90.00
_cell.angle_gamma   90.00
#
_symmetry.space_group_name_H-M   'P 1'
#
loop_
_entity.id
_entity.type
_entity.pdbx_description
1 polymer ?
#
loop_
_entity_poly.entity_id
_entity_poly.type
_entity_poly.pdbx_seq_one_letter_code
_entity_poly.pdbx_strand_id
1 'polypeptide(L)'
;MVPDHLFASLEEKQAAVLRAVAQRYRTGQPVLVGTRSVAASETLAAMLAAQGISCSVLNASRHAEEAAIIAGAGQLGAVTIATNMAGRGTDIMLGAGVAERGGLHVIATERHEARRIDLQLAGRSARQGDPSSCETFLSLEDALLQRFFAPVPGAVPARLGRCKAVHPLLRWVFRGVQRRAERHAYAARKALLEADIKRQEALAFSGSGAGGEAG
;
A
#
# COMPACT_ATOMS: atom_id res chain seq x y z
N MET A 1 -5.64 -15.66 -2.12
CA MET A 1 -5.52 -14.29 -2.67
C MET A 1 -6.70 -14.03 -3.57
N VAL A 2 -7.51 -13.01 -3.26
CA VAL A 2 -8.75 -12.72 -4.00
C VAL A 2 -8.40 -11.90 -5.25
N PRO A 3 -9.10 -12.10 -6.39
CA PRO A 3 -8.89 -11.29 -7.59
C PRO A 3 -9.05 -9.78 -7.35
N ASP A 4 -8.11 -8.99 -7.88
CA ASP A 4 -8.18 -7.51 -7.85
C ASP A 4 -9.48 -6.96 -8.46
N HIS A 5 -10.06 -5.96 -7.78
CA HIS A 5 -11.19 -5.16 -8.24
C HIS A 5 -10.67 -3.90 -8.95
N LEU A 6 -11.20 -3.61 -10.14
CA LEU A 6 -10.83 -2.44 -10.92
C LEU A 6 -12.05 -1.54 -11.12
N PHE A 7 -11.82 -0.25 -11.03
CA PHE A 7 -12.83 0.80 -11.13
C PHE A 7 -12.39 1.86 -12.14
N ALA A 8 -13.37 2.55 -12.73
CA ALA A 8 -13.06 3.61 -13.69
C ALA A 8 -12.59 4.89 -12.98
N SER A 9 -13.26 5.24 -11.88
CA SER A 9 -12.96 6.46 -11.10
C SER A 9 -12.54 6.18 -9.66
N LEU A 10 -11.89 7.16 -9.04
CA LEU A 10 -11.54 7.14 -7.62
C LEU A 10 -12.78 7.05 -6.73
N GLU A 11 -13.86 7.75 -7.08
CA GLU A 11 -15.12 7.75 -6.33
C GLU A 11 -15.77 6.36 -6.31
N GLU A 12 -15.83 5.68 -7.47
CA GLU A 12 -16.35 4.31 -7.57
C GLU A 12 -15.52 3.35 -6.71
N LYS A 13 -14.18 3.50 -6.75
CA LYS A 13 -13.24 2.73 -5.93
C LYS A 13 -13.50 2.95 -4.45
N GLN A 14 -13.59 4.21 -4.00
CA GLN A 14 -13.82 4.57 -2.60
C GLN A 14 -15.14 4.00 -2.09
N ALA A 15 -16.22 4.16 -2.86
CA ALA A 15 -17.52 3.59 -2.51
C ALA A 15 -17.47 2.05 -2.42
N ALA A 16 -16.70 1.39 -3.29
CA ALA A 16 -16.53 -0.06 -3.23
C ALA A 16 -15.71 -0.51 -2.02
N VAL A 17 -14.64 0.20 -1.67
CA VAL A 17 -13.85 -0.05 -0.45
C VAL A 17 -14.73 0.10 0.79
N LEU A 18 -15.51 1.18 0.89
CA LEU A 18 -16.44 1.40 2.01
C LEU A 18 -17.46 0.26 2.14
N ARG A 19 -18.07 -0.17 1.03
CA ARG A 19 -19.00 -1.32 1.03
C ARG A 19 -18.32 -2.61 1.50
N ALA A 20 -17.09 -2.86 1.05
CA ALA A 20 -16.32 -4.05 1.43
C ALA A 20 -15.98 -4.05 2.93
N VAL A 21 -15.56 -2.89 3.48
CA VAL A 21 -15.33 -2.72 4.92
C VAL A 21 -16.63 -2.91 5.70
N ALA A 22 -17.72 -2.24 5.30
CA ALA A 22 -19.01 -2.31 5.98
C ALA A 22 -19.62 -3.73 5.97
N GLN A 23 -19.41 -4.50 4.91
CA GLN A 23 -19.85 -5.90 4.85
C GLN A 23 -19.10 -6.76 5.88
N ARG A 24 -17.78 -6.61 5.98
CA ARG A 24 -16.93 -7.37 6.90
C ARG A 24 -17.08 -6.95 8.35
N TYR A 25 -17.26 -5.65 8.57
CA TYR A 25 -17.58 -5.10 9.88
C TYR A 25 -18.89 -5.71 10.42
N ARG A 26 -19.93 -5.83 9.58
CA ARG A 26 -21.20 -6.50 9.95
C ARG A 26 -21.03 -7.98 10.27
N THR A 27 -20.10 -8.68 9.62
CA THR A 27 -19.80 -10.09 9.93
C THR A 27 -18.82 -10.25 11.10
N GLY A 28 -18.34 -9.14 11.68
CA GLY A 28 -17.36 -9.13 12.77
C GLY A 28 -15.94 -9.49 12.35
N GLN A 29 -15.65 -9.60 11.05
CA GLN A 29 -14.31 -9.92 10.57
C GLN A 29 -13.42 -8.66 10.67
N PRO A 30 -12.22 -8.75 11.29
CA PRO A 30 -11.31 -7.62 11.34
C PRO A 30 -10.78 -7.26 9.95
N VAL A 31 -10.61 -5.95 9.72
CA VAL A 31 -10.18 -5.40 8.43
C VAL A 31 -8.98 -4.47 8.62
N LEU A 32 -7.91 -4.75 7.89
CA LEU A 32 -6.76 -3.85 7.73
C LEU A 32 -6.83 -3.20 6.34
N VAL A 33 -6.98 -1.89 6.28
CA VAL A 33 -6.97 -1.13 5.03
C VAL A 33 -5.62 -0.46 4.84
N GLY A 34 -4.90 -0.83 3.78
CA GLY A 34 -3.63 -0.22 3.39
C GLY A 34 -3.83 0.88 2.36
N THR A 35 -3.40 2.09 2.72
CA THR A 35 -3.42 3.28 1.85
C THR A 35 -1.99 3.74 1.51
N ARG A 36 -1.86 4.53 0.45
CA ARG A 36 -0.57 5.09 0.02
C ARG A 36 -0.16 6.34 0.79
N SER A 37 -1.11 7.14 1.30
CA SER A 37 -0.85 8.44 1.92
C SER A 37 -1.70 8.67 3.17
N VAL A 38 -1.21 9.55 4.06
CA VAL A 38 -1.93 9.94 5.28
C VAL A 38 -3.26 10.61 4.94
N ALA A 39 -3.27 11.52 3.96
CA ALA A 39 -4.49 12.19 3.50
C ALA A 39 -5.56 11.20 3.00
N ALA A 40 -5.15 10.15 2.28
CA ALA A 40 -6.08 9.10 1.86
C ALA A 40 -6.63 8.30 3.04
N SER A 41 -5.79 8.02 4.05
CA SER A 41 -6.24 7.37 5.30
C SER A 41 -7.26 8.21 6.06
N GLU A 42 -7.00 9.50 6.25
CA GLU A 42 -7.90 10.41 6.97
C GLU A 42 -9.23 10.59 6.24
N THR A 43 -9.18 10.75 4.91
CA THR A 43 -10.39 10.82 4.08
C THR A 43 -11.23 9.56 4.24
N LEU A 44 -10.60 8.38 4.16
CA LEU A 44 -11.31 7.11 4.33
C LEU A 44 -11.87 6.94 5.75
N ALA A 45 -11.12 7.36 6.77
CA ALA A 45 -11.56 7.31 8.15
C ALA A 45 -12.81 8.18 8.38
N ALA A 46 -12.82 9.40 7.83
CA ALA A 46 -13.99 10.29 7.88
C ALA A 46 -15.22 9.68 7.18
N MET A 47 -15.02 9.04 6.02
CA MET A 47 -16.10 8.36 5.29
C MET A 47 -16.66 7.16 6.06
N LEU A 48 -15.83 6.39 6.76
CA LEU A 48 -16.27 5.28 7.62
C LEU A 48 -16.99 5.77 8.88
N ALA A 49 -16.49 6.84 9.50
CA ALA A 49 -17.12 7.47 10.65
C ALA A 49 -18.53 7.98 10.32
N ALA A 50 -18.73 8.55 9.13
CA ALA A 50 -20.05 8.95 8.63
C ALA A 50 -21.04 7.76 8.48
N GLN A 51 -20.54 6.52 8.39
CA GLN A 51 -21.35 5.29 8.38
C GLN A 51 -21.48 4.63 9.76
N GLY A 52 -20.99 5.27 10.83
CA GLY A 52 -21.00 4.72 12.18
C GLY A 52 -19.97 3.60 12.41
N ILE A 53 -18.97 3.46 11.54
CA ILE A 53 -17.91 2.45 11.68
C ILE A 53 -16.71 3.11 12.36
N SER A 54 -16.39 2.66 13.57
CA SER A 54 -15.21 3.11 14.30
C SER A 54 -13.96 2.49 13.69
N CYS A 55 -12.96 3.32 13.38
CA CYS A 55 -11.68 2.84 12.85
C CYS A 55 -10.49 3.50 13.57
N SER A 56 -9.38 2.78 13.61
CA SER A 56 -8.10 3.29 14.11
C SER A 56 -7.18 3.63 12.93
N VAL A 57 -6.59 4.81 12.92
CA VAL A 57 -5.68 5.25 11.87
C VAL A 57 -4.24 5.17 12.37
N LEU A 58 -3.41 4.41 11.67
CA LEU A 58 -1.99 4.25 11.93
C LEU A 58 -1.19 5.23 11.06
N ASN A 59 -0.67 6.24 11.73
CA ASN A 59 0.21 7.26 11.17
C ASN A 59 1.64 6.97 11.61
N ALA A 60 2.60 6.99 10.68
CA ALA A 60 4.01 6.62 10.92
C ALA A 60 4.77 7.57 11.87
N SER A 61 4.09 8.52 12.51
CA SER A 61 4.66 9.56 13.36
C SER A 61 4.55 9.28 14.87
N ARG A 62 3.76 8.29 15.31
CA ARG A 62 3.57 7.97 16.74
C ARG A 62 3.88 6.50 17.08
N HIS A 63 5.16 6.16 17.13
CA HIS A 63 5.61 4.78 17.28
C HIS A 63 5.22 4.08 18.60
N ALA A 64 5.10 4.81 19.72
CA ALA A 64 4.81 4.21 21.03
C ALA A 64 3.36 3.70 21.15
N GLU A 65 2.40 4.40 20.55
CA GLU A 65 0.98 4.02 20.56
C GLU A 65 0.64 3.02 19.43
N GLU A 66 1.49 2.95 18.41
CA GLU A 66 1.30 2.15 17.21
C GLU A 66 1.19 0.65 17.52
N ALA A 67 2.03 0.16 18.44
CA ALA A 67 2.04 -1.24 18.84
C ALA A 67 0.71 -1.68 19.47
N ALA A 68 0.10 -0.82 20.29
CA ALA A 68 -1.18 -1.10 20.94
C ALA A 68 -2.32 -1.16 19.92
N ILE A 69 -2.33 -0.25 18.95
CA ILE A 69 -3.33 -0.24 17.87
C ILE A 69 -3.20 -1.51 17.01
N ILE A 70 -1.98 -1.93 16.69
CA ILE A 70 -1.73 -3.13 15.88
C ILE A 70 -2.11 -4.40 16.63
N ALA A 71 -1.83 -4.47 17.94
CA ALA A 71 -2.25 -5.58 18.79
C ALA A 71 -3.79 -5.71 18.82
N GLY A 72 -4.50 -4.59 18.78
CA GLY A 72 -5.97 -4.54 18.68
C GLY A 72 -6.52 -4.84 17.28
N ALA A 73 -5.71 -4.71 16.22
CA ALA A 73 -6.19 -4.81 14.84
C ALA A 73 -6.72 -6.20 14.44
N GLY A 74 -6.33 -7.26 15.17
CA GLY A 74 -6.79 -8.62 14.95
C GLY A 74 -8.02 -9.03 15.76
N GLN A 75 -8.62 -8.10 16.52
CA GLN A 75 -9.80 -8.37 17.34
C GLN A 75 -11.10 -8.30 16.53
N LEU A 76 -12.15 -8.97 17.03
CA LEU A 76 -13.45 -9.03 16.36
C LEU A 76 -14.01 -7.62 16.10
N GLY A 77 -14.38 -7.36 14.84
CA GLY A 77 -14.92 -6.06 14.42
C GLY A 77 -13.90 -4.90 14.35
N ALA A 78 -12.61 -5.15 14.58
CA ALA A 78 -11.60 -4.11 14.48
C ALA A 78 -11.42 -3.64 13.02
N VAL A 79 -11.49 -2.33 12.80
CA VAL A 79 -11.16 -1.70 11.51
C VAL A 79 -9.95 -0.81 11.70
N THR A 80 -8.87 -1.14 11.01
CA THR A 80 -7.60 -0.44 11.10
C THR A 80 -7.18 0.07 9.74
N ILE A 81 -6.88 1.36 9.63
CA ILE A 81 -6.37 1.98 8.41
C ILE A 81 -4.89 2.26 8.62
N ALA A 82 -4.04 1.69 7.78
CA ALA A 82 -2.62 1.88 7.84
C ALA A 82 -2.12 2.57 6.57
N THR A 83 -1.33 3.62 6.75
CA THR A 83 -0.40 3.98 5.69
C THR A 83 0.63 2.87 5.57
N ASN A 84 1.03 2.60 4.34
CA ASN A 84 1.83 1.45 3.93
C ASN A 84 3.13 1.14 4.71
N MET A 85 3.65 2.09 5.50
CA MET A 85 4.83 1.95 6.35
C MET A 85 4.51 1.71 7.83
N ALA A 86 3.27 1.97 8.25
CA ALA A 86 2.87 1.96 9.63
C ALA A 86 2.74 0.52 10.17
N GLY A 87 3.40 0.27 11.30
CA GLY A 87 3.38 -0.98 12.04
C GLY A 87 4.40 -2.03 11.59
N ARG A 88 5.37 -1.65 10.79
CA ARG A 88 6.43 -2.56 10.36
C ARG A 88 7.14 -3.18 11.57
N GLY A 89 7.19 -4.51 11.61
CA GLY A 89 7.84 -5.26 12.69
C GLY A 89 6.93 -5.65 13.85
N THR A 90 5.64 -5.28 13.81
CA THR A 90 4.64 -5.75 14.78
C THR A 90 3.63 -6.67 14.10
N ASP A 91 3.42 -7.83 14.71
CA ASP A 91 2.53 -8.87 14.23
C ASP A 91 1.09 -8.59 14.66
N ILE A 92 0.14 -8.84 13.75
CA ILE A 92 -1.29 -8.75 14.05
C ILE A 92 -1.75 -10.15 14.43
N MET A 93 -1.90 -10.39 15.73
CA MET A 93 -2.40 -11.66 16.25
C MET A 93 -3.93 -11.68 16.18
N LEU A 94 -4.51 -12.80 15.74
CA LEU A 94 -5.96 -12.96 15.68
C LEU A 94 -6.54 -13.16 17.09
N GLY A 95 -7.64 -12.47 17.38
CA GLY A 95 -8.44 -12.71 18.58
C GLY A 95 -9.24 -14.01 18.52
N ALA A 96 -9.83 -14.40 19.65
CA ALA A 96 -10.66 -15.60 19.73
C ALA A 96 -11.86 -15.52 18.76
N GLY A 97 -12.14 -16.61 18.03
CA GLY A 97 -13.27 -16.70 17.08
C GLY A 97 -13.08 -15.93 15.77
N VAL A 98 -11.95 -15.26 15.55
CA VAL A 98 -11.66 -14.53 14.31
C VAL A 98 -11.24 -15.48 13.18
N ALA A 99 -10.48 -16.53 13.49
CA ALA A 99 -10.06 -17.53 12.51
C ALA A 99 -11.25 -18.20 11.82
N GLU A 100 -12.31 -18.54 12.58
CA GLU A 100 -13.55 -19.13 12.08
C GLU A 100 -14.32 -18.19 11.12
N ARG A 101 -14.09 -16.88 11.24
CA ARG A 101 -14.70 -15.83 10.39
C ARG A 101 -13.86 -15.52 9.14
N GLY A 102 -12.87 -16.34 8.83
CA GLY A 102 -11.96 -16.15 7.70
C GLY A 102 -10.73 -15.31 8.02
N GLY A 103 -10.46 -15.04 9.30
CA GLY A 103 -9.29 -14.36 9.82
C GLY A 103 -9.17 -12.88 9.41
N LEU A 104 -7.95 -12.33 9.48
CA LEU A 104 -7.72 -10.92 9.13
C LEU A 104 -7.88 -10.70 7.62
N HIS A 105 -8.75 -9.77 7.27
CA HIS A 105 -8.92 -9.34 5.89
C HIS A 105 -8.10 -8.08 5.59
N VAL A 106 -7.30 -8.12 4.54
CA VAL A 106 -6.44 -7.01 4.11
C VAL A 106 -7.01 -6.39 2.83
N ILE A 107 -7.27 -5.09 2.85
CA ILE A 107 -7.72 -4.31 1.69
C ILE A 107 -6.59 -3.37 1.29
N ALA A 108 -6.01 -3.57 0.12
CA ALA A 108 -5.11 -2.59 -0.48
C ALA A 108 -5.91 -1.64 -1.38
N THR A 109 -5.89 -0.34 -1.10
CA THR A 109 -6.68 0.65 -1.86
C THR A 109 -5.99 1.12 -3.15
N GLU A 110 -4.71 0.79 -3.31
CA GLU A 110 -3.85 1.11 -4.45
C GLU A 110 -2.68 0.12 -4.53
N ARG A 111 -2.01 0.05 -5.69
CA ARG A 111 -0.70 -0.62 -5.80
C ARG A 111 0.45 0.32 -5.47
N HIS A 112 1.49 -0.24 -4.86
CA HIS A 112 2.71 0.50 -4.59
C HIS A 112 3.71 0.43 -5.76
N GLU A 113 4.70 1.32 -5.71
CA GLU A 113 5.74 1.40 -6.74
C GLU A 113 6.57 0.12 -6.84
N ALA A 114 6.64 -0.66 -5.76
CA ALA A 114 7.33 -1.95 -5.74
C ALA A 114 6.39 -3.06 -5.27
N ARG A 115 6.37 -4.17 -5.99
CA ARG A 115 5.55 -5.35 -5.69
C ARG A 115 5.86 -5.93 -4.31
N ARG A 116 7.13 -5.83 -3.88
CA ARG A 116 7.57 -6.26 -2.54
C ARG A 116 6.73 -5.62 -1.44
N ILE A 117 6.35 -4.35 -1.61
CA ILE A 117 5.62 -3.59 -0.61
C ILE A 117 4.17 -4.08 -0.51
N ASP A 118 3.53 -4.35 -1.66
CA ASP A 118 2.19 -4.95 -1.69
C ASP A 118 2.18 -6.33 -1.01
N LEU A 119 3.21 -7.16 -1.27
CA LEU A 119 3.37 -8.46 -0.63
C LEU A 119 3.60 -8.35 0.88
N GLN A 120 4.27 -7.30 1.35
CA GLN A 120 4.46 -7.05 2.78
C GLN A 120 3.14 -6.72 3.47
N LEU A 121 2.29 -5.88 2.86
CA LEU A 121 0.96 -5.58 3.37
C LEU A 121 0.09 -6.85 3.45
N ALA A 122 0.08 -7.64 2.37
CA ALA A 122 -0.66 -8.91 2.33
C ALA A 122 -0.11 -9.94 3.34
N GLY A 123 1.20 -9.93 3.61
CA GLY A 123 1.85 -10.82 4.56
C GLY A 123 1.57 -10.51 6.03
N ARG A 124 0.86 -9.43 6.35
CA ARG A 124 0.54 -9.06 7.75
C ARG A 124 -0.56 -9.93 8.37
N SER A 125 -1.43 -10.54 7.57
CA SER A 125 -2.61 -11.28 8.03
C SER A 125 -2.42 -12.80 8.17
N ALA A 126 -1.32 -13.36 7.64
CA ALA A 126 -1.17 -14.80 7.44
C ALA A 126 0.03 -15.38 8.21
N ARG A 127 0.12 -15.14 9.52
CA ARG A 127 1.19 -15.74 10.33
C ARG A 127 0.73 -17.06 10.95
N GLN A 128 1.68 -17.99 11.12
CA GLN A 128 1.44 -19.28 11.79
C GLN A 128 0.33 -20.17 11.18
N GLY A 129 -0.03 -19.96 9.91
CA GLY A 129 -1.06 -20.74 9.23
C GLY A 129 -2.48 -20.20 9.41
N ASP A 130 -2.63 -19.02 10.03
CA ASP A 130 -3.92 -18.39 10.20
C ASP A 130 -4.61 -18.11 8.85
N PRO A 131 -5.95 -18.33 8.78
CA PRO A 131 -6.72 -17.99 7.60
C PRO A 131 -6.63 -16.48 7.37
N SER A 132 -6.46 -16.10 6.13
CA SER A 132 -6.40 -14.69 5.77
C SER A 132 -6.86 -14.48 4.35
N SER A 133 -7.31 -13.26 4.08
CA SER A 133 -7.71 -12.85 2.75
C SER A 133 -7.14 -11.47 2.46
N CYS A 134 -6.78 -11.27 1.19
CA CYS A 134 -6.26 -9.99 0.71
C CYS A 134 -6.97 -9.67 -0.60
N GLU A 135 -7.51 -8.46 -0.68
CA GLU A 135 -8.16 -7.86 -1.84
C GLU A 135 -7.48 -6.55 -2.20
N THR A 136 -7.34 -6.30 -3.50
CA THR A 136 -6.80 -5.04 -4.01
C THR A 136 -7.90 -4.31 -4.78
N PHE A 137 -8.11 -3.04 -4.48
CA PHE A 137 -9.03 -2.15 -5.18
C PHE A 137 -8.18 -1.15 -5.96
N LEU A 138 -8.37 -1.09 -7.28
CA LEU A 138 -7.56 -0.28 -8.19
C LEU A 138 -8.46 0.63 -9.02
N SER A 139 -7.98 1.83 -9.33
CA SER A 139 -8.65 2.76 -10.23
C SER A 139 -7.75 3.13 -11.40
N LEU A 140 -8.36 3.40 -12.56
CA LEU A 140 -7.65 4.00 -13.70
C LEU A 140 -7.07 5.38 -13.35
N GLU A 141 -7.62 6.04 -12.35
CA GLU A 141 -7.18 7.35 -11.87
C GLU A 141 -6.11 7.25 -10.77
N ASP A 142 -5.65 6.05 -10.40
CA ASP A 142 -4.64 5.88 -9.35
C ASP A 142 -3.32 6.58 -9.69
N ALA A 143 -2.68 7.19 -8.69
CA ALA A 143 -1.46 7.97 -8.85
C ALA A 143 -0.31 7.18 -9.50
N LEU A 144 -0.21 5.87 -9.24
CA LEU A 144 0.79 5.01 -9.87
C LEU A 144 0.62 4.96 -11.39
N LEU A 145 -0.63 4.84 -11.85
CA LEU A 145 -0.96 4.78 -13.27
C LEU A 145 -0.72 6.15 -13.90
N GLN A 146 -1.23 7.23 -13.30
CA GLN A 146 -1.00 8.59 -13.81
C GLN A 146 0.49 8.96 -13.95
N ARG A 147 1.34 8.49 -13.03
CA ARG A 147 2.77 8.83 -13.01
C ARG A 147 3.61 8.06 -14.01
N PHE A 148 3.35 6.76 -14.19
CA PHE A 148 4.23 5.87 -14.96
C PHE A 148 3.62 5.37 -16.26
N PHE A 149 2.32 5.56 -16.45
CA PHE A 149 1.65 5.37 -17.72
C PHE A 149 1.58 6.72 -18.44
N ALA A 150 2.32 6.88 -19.53
CA ALA A 150 2.11 8.02 -20.42
C ALA A 150 0.73 7.84 -21.06
N PRO A 151 -0.20 8.80 -20.94
CA PRO A 151 -1.49 8.67 -21.60
C PRO A 151 -1.25 8.56 -23.11
N VAL A 152 -1.68 7.46 -23.72
CA VAL A 152 -1.91 7.45 -25.16
C VAL A 152 -3.07 8.42 -25.40
N PRO A 153 -2.93 9.48 -26.21
CA PRO A 153 -4.01 10.42 -26.44
C PRO A 153 -5.23 9.66 -27.00
N GLY A 154 -6.32 9.62 -26.23
CA GLY A 154 -7.64 9.17 -26.70
C GLY A 154 -8.12 7.75 -26.39
N ALA A 155 -7.44 6.91 -25.59
CA ALA A 155 -7.70 5.46 -25.63
C ALA A 155 -8.04 4.70 -24.33
N VAL A 156 -8.64 5.33 -23.31
CA VAL A 156 -9.37 4.54 -22.29
C VAL A 156 -10.74 5.16 -22.04
N PRO A 157 -11.78 4.74 -22.77
CA PRO A 157 -13.12 5.25 -22.50
C PRO A 157 -13.52 4.86 -21.07
N ALA A 158 -14.14 5.77 -20.32
CA ALA A 158 -14.71 5.52 -18.98
C ALA A 158 -15.70 4.34 -18.93
N ARG A 159 -16.13 3.83 -20.10
CA ARG A 159 -16.92 2.59 -20.24
C ARG A 159 -16.10 1.31 -20.07
N LEU A 160 -14.78 1.34 -20.24
CA LEU A 160 -13.90 0.17 -20.22
C LEU A 160 -13.70 -0.40 -18.79
N GLY A 161 -13.73 0.46 -17.77
CA GLY A 161 -13.63 0.03 -16.36
C GLY A 161 -14.85 -0.75 -15.86
N ARG A 162 -15.99 -0.69 -16.56
CA ARG A 162 -17.22 -1.43 -16.20
C ARG A 162 -17.30 -2.82 -16.85
N CYS A 163 -16.50 -3.08 -17.87
CA CYS A 163 -16.49 -4.37 -18.55
C CYS A 163 -15.53 -5.35 -17.86
N LYS A 164 -16.09 -6.33 -17.13
CA LYS A 164 -15.31 -7.43 -16.51
C LYS A 164 -14.40 -8.17 -17.51
N ALA A 165 -14.75 -8.17 -18.79
CA ALA A 165 -13.96 -8.77 -19.87
C ALA A 165 -12.56 -8.14 -20.05
N VAL A 166 -12.35 -6.89 -19.62
CA VAL A 166 -11.10 -6.14 -19.83
C VAL A 166 -10.15 -6.25 -18.63
N HIS A 167 -10.60 -6.82 -17.51
CA HIS A 167 -9.79 -7.02 -16.29
C HIS A 167 -8.46 -7.75 -16.54
N PRO A 168 -8.35 -8.80 -17.37
CA PRO A 168 -7.08 -9.47 -17.62
C PRO A 168 -6.04 -8.54 -18.27
N LEU A 169 -6.46 -7.73 -19.24
CA LEU A 169 -5.61 -6.75 -19.93
C LEU A 169 -5.17 -5.65 -18.97
N LEU A 170 -6.10 -5.09 -18.21
CA LEU A 170 -5.80 -4.03 -17.26
C LEU A 170 -4.85 -4.50 -16.15
N ARG A 171 -5.04 -5.73 -15.61
CA ARG A 171 -4.07 -6.33 -14.67
C ARG A 171 -2.68 -6.48 -15.27
N TRP A 172 -2.58 -6.78 -16.57
CA TRP A 172 -1.30 -6.78 -17.26
C TRP A 172 -0.69 -5.38 -17.34
N VAL A 173 -1.50 -4.34 -17.65
CA VAL A 173 -1.07 -2.93 -17.63
C VAL A 173 -0.53 -2.54 -16.25
N PHE A 174 -1.29 -2.76 -15.17
CA PHE A 174 -0.85 -2.45 -13.81
C PHE A 174 0.47 -3.16 -13.44
N ARG A 175 0.64 -4.43 -13.85
CA ARG A 175 1.92 -5.14 -13.66
C ARG A 175 3.05 -4.51 -14.46
N GLY A 176 2.79 -4.04 -15.68
CA GLY A 176 3.77 -3.34 -16.51
C GLY A 176 4.18 -1.99 -15.91
N VAL A 177 3.21 -1.21 -15.44
CA VAL A 177 3.41 0.08 -14.76
C VAL A 177 4.23 -0.11 -13.49
N GLN A 178 3.91 -1.09 -12.66
CA GLN A 178 4.68 -1.40 -11.44
C GLN A 178 6.13 -1.78 -11.76
N ARG A 179 6.37 -2.64 -12.76
CA ARG A 179 7.74 -2.97 -13.23
C ARG A 179 8.49 -1.74 -13.74
N ARG A 180 7.80 -0.81 -14.40
CA ARG A 180 8.40 0.45 -14.88
C ARG A 180 8.77 1.36 -13.71
N ALA A 181 7.91 1.46 -12.69
CA ALA A 181 8.20 2.18 -11.46
C ALA A 181 9.43 1.59 -10.72
N GLU A 182 9.50 0.26 -10.59
CA GLU A 182 10.66 -0.43 -10.00
C GLU A 182 11.96 -0.13 -10.76
N ARG A 183 11.93 -0.17 -12.10
CA ARG A 183 13.09 0.17 -12.94
C ARG A 183 13.52 1.63 -12.78
N HIS A 184 12.56 2.54 -12.70
CA HIS A 184 12.85 3.96 -12.49
C HIS A 184 13.50 4.19 -11.13
N ALA A 185 12.97 3.57 -10.06
CA ALA A 185 13.57 3.63 -8.73
C ALA A 185 14.98 3.00 -8.69
N TYR A 186 15.20 1.89 -9.40
CA TYR A 186 16.52 1.27 -9.53
C TYR A 186 17.52 2.21 -10.21
N ALA A 187 17.14 2.83 -11.34
CA ALA A 187 18.00 3.76 -12.07
C ALA A 187 18.37 4.98 -11.22
N ALA A 188 17.41 5.56 -10.49
CA ALA A 188 17.65 6.68 -9.59
C ALA A 188 18.64 6.31 -8.46
N ARG A 189 18.48 5.13 -7.84
CA ARG A 189 19.41 4.64 -6.81
C ARG A 189 20.81 4.41 -7.37
N LYS A 190 20.92 3.84 -8.57
CA LYS A 190 22.21 3.62 -9.23
C LYS A 190 22.94 4.93 -9.51
N ALA A 191 22.23 5.92 -10.06
CA ALA A 191 22.80 7.24 -10.34
C ALA A 191 23.27 7.94 -9.05
N LEU A 192 22.53 7.82 -7.95
CA LEU A 192 22.92 8.37 -6.65
C LEU A 192 24.20 7.70 -6.12
N LEU A 193 24.30 6.37 -6.20
CA LEU A 193 25.51 5.64 -5.80
C LEU A 193 26.72 6.03 -6.65
N GLU A 194 26.55 6.10 -7.97
CA GLU A 194 27.63 6.53 -8.88
C GLU A 194 28.09 7.97 -8.59
N ALA A 195 27.17 8.87 -8.24
CA ALA A 195 27.48 10.24 -7.85
C ALA A 195 28.24 10.30 -6.51
N ASP A 196 27.85 9.47 -5.54
CA ASP A 196 28.51 9.39 -4.23
C ASP A 196 29.94 8.86 -4.34
N ILE A 197 30.16 7.79 -5.12
CA ILE A 197 31.48 7.24 -5.40
C ILE A 197 32.40 8.32 -6.00
N LYS A 198 31.94 9.02 -7.04
CA LYS A 198 32.72 10.10 -7.67
C LYS A 198 33.04 11.24 -6.69
N ARG A 199 32.11 11.57 -5.80
CA ARG A 199 32.31 12.60 -4.77
C ARG A 199 33.37 12.16 -3.75
N GLN A 200 33.35 10.90 -3.33
CA GLN A 200 34.35 10.34 -2.41
C GLN A 200 35.74 10.30 -3.05
N GLU A 201 35.85 9.87 -4.30
CA GLU A 201 37.12 9.86 -5.05
C GLU A 201 37.73 11.27 -5.16
N ALA A 202 36.91 12.28 -5.49
CA ALA A 202 37.36 13.66 -5.57
C ALA A 202 37.86 14.21 -4.22
N LEU A 203 37.21 13.85 -3.11
CA LEU A 203 37.61 14.26 -1.75
C LEU A 203 38.88 13.53 -1.27
N ALA A 204 39.05 12.26 -1.64
CA ALA A 204 40.28 11.51 -1.33
C ALA A 204 41.51 12.10 -2.03
N PHE A 205 41.33 12.61 -3.25
CA PHE A 205 42.37 13.32 -3.99
C PHE A 205 42.69 14.69 -3.39
N SER A 206 41.70 15.43 -2.88
CA SER A 206 41.95 16.74 -2.24
C SER A 206 42.52 16.65 -0.82
N GLY A 207 42.32 15.54 -0.10
CA GLY A 207 42.84 15.32 1.26
C GLY A 207 44.29 14.83 1.34
N SER A 208 44.88 14.33 0.24
CA SER A 208 46.24 13.77 0.23
C SER A 208 47.36 14.79 -0.05
N GLY A 209 47.01 16.07 -0.25
CA GLY A 209 47.96 17.15 -0.53
C GLY A 209 48.37 18.05 0.65
N ALA A 210 47.84 17.84 1.86
CA ALA A 210 48.01 18.78 3.00
C ALA A 210 48.81 18.20 4.18
N GLY A 211 49.86 17.41 3.92
CA GLY A 211 50.67 16.78 4.98
C GLY A 211 52.17 16.74 4.72
N GLY A 212 52.71 17.60 3.86
CA GLY A 212 54.07 17.47 3.35
C GLY A 212 54.93 18.73 3.33
N GLU A 213 54.86 19.61 4.34
CA GLU A 213 55.89 20.63 4.59
C GLU A 213 56.04 20.92 6.09
N ALA A 214 56.96 20.21 6.76
CA ALA A 214 57.62 20.62 8.00
C ALA A 214 58.82 19.69 8.25
N GLY A 215 59.98 20.06 7.69
CA GLY A 215 61.25 19.39 7.90
C GLY A 215 62.39 20.29 7.46
#